data_AF-A0A401LER0-F1
#
_entry.id   AF-A0A401LER0-F1
#
_cell.length_a   1.000
_cell.length_b   1.000
_cell.length_c   1.000
_cell.angle_alpha   90.00
_cell.angle_beta   90.00
_cell.angle_gamma   90.00
#
_symmetry.space_group_name_H-M   'P 1'
#
loop_
_entity.id
_entity.type
_entity.pdbx_description
1 polymer ?
#
loop_
_entity_poly.entity_id
_entity_poly.type
_entity_poly.pdbx_seq_one_letter_code
_entity_poly.pdbx_strand_id
1 'polypeptide(L)' 'MPRGKQSVGLLTQQKVLRAAVALFLEKGYTKTTIGEIARVAGFEVLSAEQ' A
#
# COMPACT_ATOMS: atom_id res chain seq x y z
N MET A 1 -15.43 0.19 24.81
CA MET A 1 -15.77 0.84 23.52
C MET A 1 -15.29 -0.06 22.39
N PRO A 2 -16.16 -0.59 21.51
CA PRO A 2 -15.72 -1.42 20.40
C PRO A 2 -14.91 -0.55 19.43
N ARG A 3 -13.64 -0.91 19.21
CA ARG A 3 -12.77 -0.25 18.22
C ARG A 3 -13.18 -0.73 16.82
N GLY A 4 -14.30 -0.22 16.31
CA GLY A 4 -14.64 -0.36 14.89
C GLY A 4 -13.51 0.20 14.00
N LYS A 5 -13.48 -0.18 12.71
CA LYS A 5 -12.52 0.41 11.76
C LYS A 5 -12.70 1.93 11.77
N GLN A 6 -11.66 2.65 12.16
CA GLN A 6 -11.67 4.11 12.14
C GLN A 6 -11.70 4.59 10.69
N SER A 7 -12.41 5.67 10.40
CA SER A 7 -12.52 6.27 9.06
C SER A 7 -11.16 6.54 8.42
N VAL A 8 -10.20 7.03 9.22
CA VAL A 8 -8.81 7.23 8.80
C VAL A 8 -8.14 5.92 8.37
N GLY A 9 -8.37 4.83 9.09
CA GLY A 9 -7.84 3.50 8.74
C GLY A 9 -8.40 2.96 7.43
N LEU A 10 -9.66 3.26 7.11
CA LEU A 10 -10.28 2.89 5.83
C LEU A 10 -9.65 3.62 4.64
N LEU A 11 -9.36 4.92 4.79
CA LEU A 11 -8.72 5.70 3.74
C LEU A 11 -7.31 5.19 3.44
N THR A 12 -6.52 4.91 4.49
CA THR A 12 -5.18 4.34 4.37
C THR A 12 -5.24 2.99 3.67
N GLN A 13 -6.16 2.10 4.06
CA GLN A 13 -6.35 0.80 3.42
C GLN A 13 -6.68 0.94 1.92
N GLN A 14 -7.56 1.88 1.56
CA GLN A 14 -7.95 2.08 0.17
C GLN A 14 -6.78 2.57 -0.69
N LYS A 15 -5.91 3.46 -0.17
CA LYS A 15 -4.71 3.92 -0.88
C LYS A 15 -3.76 2.76 -1.18
N VAL A 16 -3.49 1.91 -0.19
CA VAL A 16 -2.63 0.73 -0.34
C VAL A 16 -3.21 -0.23 -1.39
N LEU A 17 -4.51 -0.55 -1.30
CA LEU A 17 -5.13 -1.50 -2.23
C LEU A 17 -5.15 -0.99 -3.66
N ARG A 18 -5.41 0.31 -3.89
CA ARG A 18 -5.36 0.89 -5.23
C ARG A 18 -3.94 0.82 -5.82
N ALA A 19 -2.92 1.14 -5.02
CA ALA A 19 -1.53 1.02 -5.45
C ALA A 19 -1.15 -0.43 -5.77
N ALA A 20 -1.54 -1.38 -4.92
CA ALA A 20 -1.28 -2.80 -5.15
C ALA A 20 -1.92 -3.31 -6.43
N VAL A 21 -3.20 -2.98 -6.68
CA VAL A 21 -3.91 -3.38 -7.91
C VAL A 21 -3.22 -2.82 -9.15
N ALA A 22 -2.84 -1.54 -9.15
CA ALA A 22 -2.14 -0.93 -10.28
C ALA A 22 -0.81 -1.67 -10.59
N LEU A 23 -0.02 -1.94 -9.56
CA LEU A 23 1.26 -2.63 -9.73
C LEU A 23 1.09 -4.10 -10.14
N PHE A 24 0.10 -4.80 -9.59
CA PHE A 24 -0.20 -6.17 -10.01
C PHE A 24 -0.60 -6.27 -11.49
N LEU A 25 -1.31 -5.26 -12.01
CA LEU A 25 -1.67 -5.22 -13.43
C LEU A 25 -0.47 -4.92 -14.34
N GLU A 26 0.49 -4.13 -13.87
CA GLU A 26 1.66 -3.72 -14.67
C GLU A 26 2.76 -4.79 -14.69
N LYS A 27 3.10 -5.37 -13.54
CA LYS A 27 4.26 -6.25 -13.36
C LYS A 27 3.91 -7.64 -12.83
N GLY A 28 2.66 -7.87 -12.45
CA GLY A 28 2.20 -9.13 -11.88
C GLY A 28 2.40 -9.21 -10.36
N TYR A 29 1.69 -10.16 -9.76
CA TYR A 29 1.66 -10.35 -8.30
C TYR A 29 3.04 -10.64 -7.70
N THR A 30 3.79 -11.58 -8.29
CA THR A 30 5.04 -12.09 -7.73
C THR A 30 6.21 -11.11 -7.81
N LYS A 31 6.16 -10.15 -8.74
CA LYS A 31 7.22 -9.14 -8.94
C LYS A 31 6.99 -7.85 -8.17
N THR A 32 5.81 -7.68 -7.57
CA THR A 32 5.45 -6.44 -6.86
C THR A 32 5.88 -6.53 -5.41
N THR A 33 6.65 -5.54 -4.94
CA THR A 33 7.08 -5.48 -3.52
C THR A 33 6.20 -4.56 -2.68
N ILE A 34 6.18 -4.77 -1.36
CA ILE A 34 5.48 -3.88 -0.42
C ILE A 34 6.07 -2.47 -0.44
N GLY A 35 7.38 -2.32 -0.63
CA GLY A 35 8.04 -1.01 -0.72
C GLY A 35 7.55 -0.21 -1.93
N GLU A 36 7.36 -0.86 -3.08
CA GLU A 36 6.80 -0.22 -4.27
C GLU A 36 5.33 0.19 -4.06
N ILE A 37 4.52 -0.68 -3.45
CA ILE A 37 3.12 -0.37 -3.12
C ILE A 37 3.05 0.85 -2.20
N ALA A 38 3.88 0.89 -1.15
CA ALA A 38 3.90 1.98 -0.20
C ALA A 38 4.32 3.31 -0.86
N ARG A 39 5.35 3.29 -1.71
CA ARG A 39 5.78 4.46 -2.49
C ARG A 39 4.68 4.98 -3.40
N VAL A 40 4.00 4.10 -4.15
CA VAL A 40 2.89 4.49 -5.05
C VAL A 40 1.67 4.98 -4.27
N ALA A 41 1.40 4.42 -3.09
CA ALA A 41 0.32 4.86 -2.22
C ALA A 41 0.62 6.18 -1.47
N GLY A 42 1.81 6.76 -1.67
CA GLY A 42 2.23 8.02 -1.07
C GLY A 42 2.70 7.89 0.39
N PHE A 43 3.14 6.71 0.79
CA PHE A 43 3.80 6.49 2.08
C PHE A 43 5.32 6.61 1.90
N GLU A 44 5.97 7.33 2.80
CA GLU A 44 7.42 7.40 2.86
C GLU A 44 7.95 6.06 3.37
N VAL A 45 8.64 5.33 2.50
CA VAL A 45 9.36 4.12 2.89
C VAL A 45 10.76 4.58 3.27
N LEU A 46 11.12 4.48 4.54
CA LEU A 46 12.50 4.55 4.97
C LEU A 46 13.25 3.43 4.24
N SER A 47 14.08 3.78 3.25
CA SER A 47 14.95 2.83 2.58
C SER A 47 15.85 2.17 3.63
N ALA A 48 15.62 0.88 3.90
CA ALA A 48 16.72 0.03 4.29
C ALA A 48 17.56 -0.18 3.03
N GLU A 49 18.87 0.06 3.17
CA GLU A 49 19.85 0.19 2.10
C GLU A 49 19.85 -0.96 1.07
N GLN A 50 20.29 -0.60 -0.14
CA GLN A 50 20.31 -1.39 -1.38
C GLN A 50 21.14 -2.67 -1.30
#